data_AF-A0AAW7PV66-F1
#
_entry.id   AF-A0AAW7PV66-F1
#
_cell.length_a   1.000
_cell.length_b   1.000
_cell.length_c   1.000
_cell.angle_alpha   90.00
_cell.angle_beta   90.00
_cell.angle_gamma   90.00
#
_symmetry.space_group_name_H-M   'P 1'
#
loop_
_entity.id
_entity.type
_entity.pdbx_description
1 polymer ?
#
loop_
_entity_poly.entity_id
_entity_poly.type
_entity_poly.pdbx_seq_one_letter_code
_entity_poly.pdbx_strand_id
1 'polypeptide(L)'
;GIYTITGHNLNSSNFKDIVFKVDGNANFEYRDITITAYTKDAQGSIEEQTSTKITLDKTHNGNGGGTGTGQKLDIIVDEVKKDFNATEDTQFNFLDVFKVTVADNSNDGRTELNFKIDVGSNATLKGLDAYKNADGSYTIKGNRADIESVLANLKVVPNKDFNSNQDADGISIKVETNGKESTIKVPVTPVTVSLNVEITAND
;
A
#
# COMPACT_ATOMS: atom_id res chain seq x y z
N GLY A 1 -7.10 7.24 10.85
CA GLY A 1 -7.63 8.48 11.45
C GLY A 1 -6.52 9.19 12.17
N ILE A 2 -6.51 10.52 12.16
CA ILE A 2 -5.58 11.32 12.97
C ILE A 2 -6.24 11.51 14.34
N TYR A 3 -5.58 11.04 15.39
CA TYR A 3 -6.03 11.25 16.77
C TYR A 3 -5.13 12.31 17.40
N THR A 4 -5.70 13.46 17.77
CA THR A 4 -4.97 14.56 18.42
C THR A 4 -5.23 14.52 19.92
N ILE A 5 -4.16 14.38 20.72
CA ILE A 5 -4.23 14.50 22.18
C ILE A 5 -3.87 15.95 22.53
N THR A 6 -4.82 16.70 23.09
CA THR A 6 -4.63 18.09 23.54
C THR A 6 -4.66 18.20 25.06
N GLY A 7 -3.96 19.19 25.64
CA GLY A 7 -4.10 19.52 27.07
C GLY A 7 -3.16 18.77 28.02
N HIS A 8 -2.16 18.06 27.50
CA HIS A 8 -1.15 17.38 28.31
C HIS A 8 0.26 17.91 27.99
N ASN A 9 1.02 18.27 29.02
CA ASN A 9 2.44 18.58 28.88
C ASN A 9 3.22 17.26 28.88
N LEU A 10 3.88 16.94 27.77
CA LEU A 10 4.67 15.71 27.61
C LEU A 10 5.82 15.59 28.63
N ASN A 11 6.28 16.71 29.17
CA ASN A 11 7.34 16.76 30.20
C ASN A 11 6.78 16.74 31.63
N SER A 12 5.47 16.55 31.83
CA SER A 12 4.90 16.41 33.16
C SER A 12 5.22 15.04 33.74
N SER A 13 5.61 14.98 35.02
CA SER A 13 5.69 13.73 35.79
C SER A 13 4.38 12.94 35.85
N ASN A 14 3.26 13.58 35.47
CA ASN A 14 1.94 12.97 35.40
C ASN A 14 1.60 12.43 33.99
N PHE A 15 2.43 12.71 32.97
CA PHE A 15 2.25 12.12 31.65
C PHE A 15 2.86 10.72 31.63
N LYS A 16 2.03 9.76 32.01
CA LYS A 16 2.34 8.33 32.04
C LYS A 16 1.20 7.57 31.38
N ASP A 17 1.53 6.43 30.79
CA ASP A 17 0.58 5.44 30.26
C ASP A 17 -0.35 5.96 29.13
N ILE A 18 0.12 5.91 27.88
CA ILE A 18 -0.75 6.05 26.70
C ILE A 18 -1.38 4.69 26.42
N VAL A 19 -2.70 4.59 26.58
CA VAL A 19 -3.45 3.34 26.34
C VAL A 19 -4.21 3.41 25.01
N PHE A 20 -3.83 2.55 24.07
CA PHE A 20 -4.59 2.31 22.85
C PHE A 20 -5.52 1.12 23.08
N LYS A 21 -6.84 1.37 23.11
CA LYS A 21 -7.84 0.29 23.15
C LYS A 21 -8.15 -0.14 21.73
N VAL A 22 -7.90 -1.40 21.45
CA VAL A 22 -8.34 -2.09 20.24
C VAL A 22 -9.69 -2.73 20.54
N ASP A 23 -10.68 -2.48 19.68
CA ASP A 23 -12.01 -3.12 19.79
C ASP A 23 -11.89 -4.65 19.71
N GLY A 24 -12.72 -5.39 20.43
CA GLY A 24 -12.76 -6.86 20.38
C GLY A 24 -13.06 -7.41 18.98
N ASN A 25 -13.69 -6.62 18.10
CA ASN A 25 -13.93 -6.96 16.70
C ASN A 25 -12.78 -6.59 15.75
N ALA A 26 -11.63 -6.13 16.25
CA ALA A 26 -10.52 -5.71 15.41
C ALA A 26 -9.88 -6.89 14.68
N ASN A 27 -10.04 -6.88 13.36
CA ASN A 27 -9.52 -7.88 12.44
C ASN A 27 -8.08 -7.53 12.00
N PHE A 28 -7.10 -7.91 12.81
CA PHE A 28 -5.67 -7.87 12.48
C PHE A 28 -4.92 -8.98 13.21
N GLU A 29 -3.76 -9.36 12.70
CA GLU A 29 -2.80 -10.30 13.28
C GLU A 29 -1.41 -9.69 13.47
N TYR A 30 -1.06 -8.70 12.67
CA TYR A 30 0.22 -7.99 12.75
C TYR A 30 0.05 -6.51 12.40
N ARG A 31 0.47 -5.61 13.30
CA ARG A 31 0.40 -4.16 13.07
C ARG A 31 1.60 -3.44 13.65
N ASP A 32 2.29 -2.69 12.81
CA ASP A 32 3.28 -1.71 13.28
C ASP A 32 2.59 -0.37 13.58
N ILE A 33 2.89 0.20 14.74
CA ILE A 33 2.50 1.54 15.16
C ILE A 33 3.77 2.37 15.27
N THR A 34 3.89 3.40 14.44
CA THR A 34 5.01 4.35 14.51
C THR A 34 4.57 5.57 15.31
N ILE A 35 5.34 5.90 16.35
CA ILE A 35 5.22 7.12 17.12
C ILE A 35 6.38 8.02 16.73
N THR A 36 6.07 9.20 16.20
CA THR A 36 7.07 10.22 15.86
C THR A 36 6.85 11.43 16.76
N ALA A 37 7.91 11.85 17.46
CA ALA A 37 7.94 13.06 18.25
C ALA A 37 8.75 14.13 17.51
N TYR A 38 8.16 15.30 17.36
CA TYR A 38 8.78 16.47 16.75
C TYR A 38 9.15 17.46 17.85
N THR A 39 10.39 17.91 17.87
CA THR A 39 10.89 18.90 18.82
C THR A 39 11.38 20.13 18.06
N LYS A 40 11.02 21.30 18.59
CA LYS A 40 11.49 22.58 18.10
C LYS A 40 12.01 23.39 19.27
N ASP A 41 13.33 23.51 19.35
CA ASP A 41 13.99 24.13 20.50
C ASP A 41 13.70 25.64 20.61
N ALA A 42 13.60 26.35 19.49
CA ALA A 42 13.31 27.79 19.46
C ALA A 42 12.63 28.25 18.15
N GLN A 43 12.05 29.45 18.18
CA GLN A 43 11.50 30.09 16.99
C GLN A 43 12.61 30.33 15.96
N GLY A 44 12.47 29.72 14.77
CA GLY A 44 13.48 29.78 13.70
C GLY A 44 14.39 28.56 13.58
N SER A 45 14.34 27.61 14.53
CA SER A 45 15.07 26.34 14.43
C SER A 45 14.43 25.38 13.42
N ILE A 46 15.27 24.48 12.88
CA ILE A 46 14.84 23.32 12.08
C ILE A 46 14.15 22.35 13.03
N GLU A 47 13.03 21.78 12.59
CA GLU A 47 12.30 20.77 13.35
C GLU A 47 13.10 19.46 13.36
N GLU A 48 13.45 18.99 14.56
CA GLU A 48 14.05 17.67 14.73
C GLU A 48 12.95 16.66 15.03
N GLN A 49 13.17 15.40 14.63
CA GLN A 49 12.23 14.33 14.90
C GLN A 49 12.93 13.07 15.36
N THR A 50 12.28 12.34 16.27
CA THR A 50 12.65 10.97 16.63
C THR A 50 11.45 10.07 16.47
N SER A 51 11.66 8.83 16.06
CA SER A 51 10.59 7.86 15.85
C SER A 51 10.87 6.55 16.57
N THR A 52 9.80 5.94 17.11
CA THR A 52 9.80 4.61 17.69
C THR A 52 8.70 3.78 17.05
N LYS A 53 8.98 2.50 16.81
CA LYS A 53 8.02 1.54 16.29
C LYS A 53 7.61 0.55 17.37
N ILE A 54 6.32 0.45 17.62
CA ILE A 54 5.70 -0.57 18.47
C ILE A 54 5.03 -1.57 17.56
N THR A 55 5.44 -2.83 17.64
CA THR A 55 4.81 -3.92 16.87
C THR A 55 3.78 -4.62 17.74
N LEU A 56 2.52 -4.62 17.30
CA LEU A 56 1.47 -5.46 17.83
C LEU A 56 1.45 -6.76 17.05
N ASP A 57 1.79 -7.84 17.74
CA ASP A 57 1.87 -9.18 17.19
C ASP A 57 0.91 -10.09 17.97
N LYS A 58 -0.19 -10.51 17.36
CA LYS A 58 -1.17 -11.36 18.05
C LYS A 58 -0.65 -12.79 18.14
N THR A 59 -0.47 -13.25 19.37
CA THR A 59 -0.18 -14.66 19.67
C THR A 59 -1.47 -15.39 20.04
N HIS A 60 -1.68 -16.55 19.42
CA HIS A 60 -2.84 -17.40 19.71
C HIS A 60 -2.43 -18.54 20.64
N ASN A 61 -2.93 -18.53 21.89
CA ASN A 61 -2.77 -19.64 22.82
C ASN A 61 -3.95 -20.61 22.66
N GLY A 62 -3.79 -21.65 21.83
CA GLY A 62 -4.77 -22.72 21.70
C GLY A 62 -4.23 -23.95 20.96
N ASN A 63 -4.74 -25.14 21.33
CA ASN A 63 -4.43 -26.45 20.73
C ASN A 63 -4.82 -26.62 19.24
N GLY A 64 -5.21 -25.54 18.55
CA GLY A 64 -5.52 -25.53 17.13
C GLY A 64 -4.28 -25.42 16.22
N GLY A 65 -3.09 -25.66 16.76
CA GLY A 65 -1.81 -25.67 16.06
C GLY A 65 -1.70 -26.83 15.08
N GLY A 66 -2.44 -26.76 13.98
CA GLY A 66 -2.03 -27.44 12.77
C GLY A 66 -0.72 -26.81 12.32
N THR A 67 0.36 -27.59 12.33
CA THR A 67 1.64 -27.28 11.66
C THR A 67 1.49 -27.33 10.14
N GLY A 68 0.35 -26.86 9.62
CA GLY A 68 0.05 -26.85 8.20
C GLY A 68 1.01 -25.92 7.51
N THR A 69 1.66 -26.43 6.46
CA THR A 69 2.28 -25.62 5.41
C THR A 69 1.37 -24.42 5.12
N GLY A 70 1.91 -23.22 5.33
CA GLY A 70 1.18 -22.02 5.74
C GLY A 70 -0.10 -21.65 4.96
N GLN A 71 -0.92 -20.85 5.63
CA GLN A 71 -2.06 -20.16 5.07
C GLN A 71 -1.62 -19.39 3.82
N LYS A 72 -2.13 -19.79 2.64
CA LYS A 72 -1.77 -19.14 1.38
C LYS A 72 -2.78 -18.04 1.08
N LEU A 73 -2.43 -16.83 1.49
CA LEU A 73 -2.96 -15.65 0.85
C LEU A 73 -2.33 -15.54 -0.54
N ASP A 74 -3.12 -15.14 -1.54
CA ASP A 74 -2.68 -14.90 -2.92
C ASP A 74 -3.14 -13.51 -3.36
N ILE A 75 -2.49 -12.96 -4.38
CA ILE A 75 -2.98 -11.77 -5.08
C ILE A 75 -3.45 -12.22 -6.46
N ILE A 76 -4.73 -12.03 -6.72
CA ILE A 76 -5.33 -12.38 -8.00
C ILE A 76 -6.03 -11.17 -8.60
N VAL A 77 -6.25 -11.22 -9.91
CA VAL A 77 -7.08 -10.24 -10.59
C VAL A 77 -8.47 -10.25 -9.97
N ASP A 78 -9.01 -9.06 -9.67
CA ASP A 78 -10.38 -8.95 -9.25
C ASP A 78 -11.29 -8.97 -10.49
N GLU A 79 -11.78 -10.16 -10.85
CA GLU A 79 -12.67 -10.37 -12.00
C GLU A 79 -13.92 -9.45 -12.00
N VAL A 80 -14.34 -8.94 -10.84
CA VAL A 80 -15.47 -7.99 -10.74
C VAL A 80 -15.08 -6.59 -11.22
N LYS A 81 -13.79 -6.24 -11.13
CA LYS A 81 -13.23 -4.94 -11.50
C LYS A 81 -12.25 -5.01 -12.67
N LYS A 82 -12.19 -6.14 -13.38
CA LYS A 82 -11.24 -6.35 -14.50
C LYS A 82 -11.39 -5.34 -15.64
N ASP A 83 -12.56 -4.73 -15.76
CA ASP A 83 -12.88 -3.72 -16.77
C ASP A 83 -12.53 -2.29 -16.28
N PHE A 84 -11.75 -2.15 -15.20
CA PHE A 84 -11.23 -0.88 -14.72
C PHE A 84 -10.40 -0.19 -15.81
N ASN A 85 -10.62 1.11 -15.96
CA ASN A 85 -9.93 1.96 -16.92
C ASN A 85 -9.23 3.10 -16.18
N ALA A 86 -7.91 3.18 -16.34
CA ALA A 86 -7.11 4.23 -15.76
C ALA A 86 -7.19 5.50 -16.60
N THR A 87 -6.77 6.62 -16.02
CA THR A 87 -6.59 7.89 -16.74
C THR A 87 -5.12 8.25 -16.69
N GLU A 88 -4.57 8.71 -17.80
CA GLU A 88 -3.22 9.27 -17.88
C GLU A 88 -3.00 10.31 -16.76
N ASP A 89 -1.76 10.40 -16.27
CA ASP A 89 -1.37 11.29 -15.17
C ASP A 89 -2.13 11.08 -13.84
N THR A 90 -3.01 10.09 -13.75
CA THR A 90 -3.87 9.87 -12.58
C THR A 90 -3.52 8.55 -11.91
N GLN A 91 -2.99 8.65 -10.70
CA GLN A 91 -2.71 7.47 -9.88
C GLN A 91 -4.01 6.74 -9.50
N PHE A 92 -3.96 5.41 -9.45
CA PHE A 92 -5.07 4.57 -8.96
C PHE A 92 -4.57 3.55 -7.91
N ASN A 93 -5.47 2.94 -7.15
CA ASN A 93 -5.08 1.94 -6.16
C ASN A 93 -4.79 0.61 -6.85
N PHE A 94 -3.76 -0.08 -6.39
CA PHE A 94 -3.52 -1.45 -6.83
C PHE A 94 -4.73 -2.38 -6.61
N LEU A 95 -5.48 -2.16 -5.53
CA LEU A 95 -6.71 -2.92 -5.20
C LEU A 95 -7.95 -2.53 -6.03
N ASP A 96 -7.82 -1.59 -6.96
CA ASP A 96 -8.86 -1.30 -7.95
C ASP A 96 -8.90 -2.38 -9.05
N VAL A 97 -7.83 -3.16 -9.21
CA VAL A 97 -7.70 -4.23 -10.22
C VAL A 97 -7.32 -5.60 -9.65
N PHE A 98 -6.69 -5.64 -8.48
CA PHE A 98 -6.37 -6.89 -7.78
C PHE A 98 -7.15 -7.02 -6.47
N LYS A 99 -7.24 -8.25 -5.98
CA LYS A 99 -7.72 -8.56 -4.63
C LYS A 99 -6.82 -9.58 -3.95
N VAL A 100 -6.85 -9.55 -2.63
CA VAL A 100 -6.20 -10.58 -1.80
C VAL A 100 -7.20 -11.69 -1.55
N THR A 101 -6.82 -12.93 -1.85
CA THR A 101 -7.66 -14.11 -1.62
C THR A 101 -7.02 -15.05 -0.62
N VAL A 102 -7.86 -15.73 0.14
CA VAL A 102 -7.45 -16.88 0.95
C VAL A 102 -7.62 -18.12 0.07
N ALA A 103 -6.64 -19.02 0.06
CA ALA A 103 -6.79 -20.32 -0.62
C ALA A 103 -8.03 -21.06 -0.12
N ASP A 104 -8.71 -21.78 -1.02
CA ASP A 104 -9.96 -22.49 -0.72
C ASP A 104 -9.82 -23.37 0.53
N ASN A 105 -10.73 -23.18 1.48
CA ASN A 105 -10.79 -23.88 2.78
C ASN A 105 -9.66 -23.56 3.78
N SER A 106 -8.89 -22.49 3.59
CA SER A 106 -7.96 -21.97 4.59
C SER A 106 -8.63 -20.91 5.48
N ASN A 107 -8.18 -20.84 6.73
CA ASN A 107 -8.53 -19.74 7.63
C ASN A 107 -7.66 -18.51 7.31
N ASP A 108 -8.22 -17.33 7.61
CA ASP A 108 -7.59 -16.02 7.50
C ASP A 108 -6.93 -15.66 8.83
N GLY A 109 -5.68 -16.07 9.01
CA GLY A 109 -4.88 -15.82 10.20
C GLY A 109 -3.48 -15.31 9.83
N ARG A 110 -2.58 -15.33 10.81
CA ARG A 110 -1.22 -14.79 10.61
C ARG A 110 -0.48 -15.56 9.53
N THR A 111 -0.07 -14.86 8.47
CA THR A 111 0.82 -15.38 7.44
C THR A 111 1.85 -14.34 7.02
N GLU A 112 2.73 -14.74 6.11
CA GLU A 112 3.66 -13.88 5.40
C GLU A 112 3.39 -14.01 3.91
N LEU A 113 3.06 -12.89 3.25
CA LEU A 113 2.87 -12.84 1.82
C LEU A 113 4.11 -12.24 1.17
N ASN A 114 4.76 -13.05 0.35
CA ASN A 114 5.89 -12.65 -0.48
C ASN A 114 5.41 -12.50 -1.92
N PHE A 115 5.65 -11.34 -2.52
CA PHE A 115 5.19 -11.05 -3.88
C PHE A 115 6.11 -10.10 -4.64
N LYS A 116 5.99 -10.10 -5.96
CA LYS A 116 6.68 -9.17 -6.85
C LYS A 116 5.68 -8.57 -7.82
N ILE A 117 5.84 -7.29 -8.13
CA ILE A 117 5.00 -6.58 -9.09
C ILE A 117 5.87 -6.02 -10.19
N ASP A 118 5.45 -6.25 -11.42
CA ASP A 118 6.01 -5.64 -12.62
C ASP A 118 4.87 -4.90 -13.36
N VAL A 119 5.09 -3.62 -13.65
CA VAL A 119 4.15 -2.76 -14.39
C VAL A 119 4.68 -2.37 -15.77
N GLY A 120 5.80 -2.95 -16.19
CA GLY A 120 6.48 -2.63 -17.44
C GLY A 120 6.99 -1.19 -17.49
N SER A 121 7.16 -0.67 -18.71
CA SER A 121 7.65 0.69 -18.98
C SER A 121 6.57 1.77 -18.88
N ASN A 122 5.29 1.38 -18.89
CA ASN A 122 4.18 2.31 -19.10
C ASN A 122 3.60 2.87 -17.79
N ALA A 123 4.12 2.45 -16.64
CA ALA A 123 3.71 2.96 -15.35
C ALA A 123 4.84 2.85 -14.33
N THR A 124 4.63 3.49 -13.19
CA THR A 124 5.49 3.34 -12.00
C THR A 124 4.66 2.98 -10.78
N LEU A 125 5.31 2.38 -9.78
CA LEU A 125 4.70 2.07 -8.49
C LEU A 125 5.10 3.14 -7.47
N LYS A 126 4.15 3.53 -6.62
CA LYS A 126 4.38 4.45 -5.50
C LYS A 126 3.81 3.87 -4.21
N GLY A 127 4.59 3.97 -3.13
CA GLY A 127 4.25 3.43 -1.82
C GLY A 127 4.88 2.06 -1.57
N LEU A 128 4.68 1.55 -0.35
CA LEU A 128 5.26 0.29 0.14
C LEU A 128 6.79 0.24 0.24
N ASP A 129 7.49 1.38 0.18
CA ASP A 129 8.97 1.41 0.25
C ASP A 129 9.51 0.69 1.51
N ALA A 130 8.79 0.79 2.64
CA ALA A 130 9.15 0.13 3.89
C ALA A 130 9.04 -1.42 3.88
N TYR A 131 8.34 -1.99 2.88
CA TYR A 131 8.11 -3.43 2.73
C TYR A 131 8.91 -4.03 1.58
N LYS A 132 9.65 -3.20 0.83
CA LYS A 132 10.38 -3.61 -0.37
C LYS A 132 11.72 -4.24 0.01
N ASN A 133 11.97 -5.42 -0.53
CA ASN A 133 13.21 -6.15 -0.39
C ASN A 133 14.25 -5.70 -1.42
N ALA A 134 15.51 -6.07 -1.20
CA ALA A 134 16.63 -5.69 -2.07
C ALA A 134 16.49 -6.21 -3.52
N ASP A 135 15.78 -7.32 -3.72
CA ASP A 135 15.51 -7.92 -5.03
C ASP A 135 14.28 -7.35 -5.75
N GLY A 136 13.65 -6.33 -5.14
CA GLY A 136 12.44 -5.68 -5.64
C GLY A 136 11.13 -6.42 -5.33
N SER A 137 11.17 -7.55 -4.61
CA SER A 137 9.99 -8.17 -4.03
C SER A 137 9.48 -7.38 -2.81
N TYR A 138 8.31 -7.75 -2.31
CA TYR A 138 7.70 -7.21 -1.11
C TYR A 138 7.34 -8.33 -0.15
N THR A 139 7.47 -8.07 1.14
CA THR A 139 7.07 -9.00 2.20
C THR A 139 6.14 -8.28 3.18
N ILE A 140 4.91 -8.80 3.32
CA ILE A 140 3.94 -8.27 4.29
C ILE A 140 3.50 -9.40 5.23
N LYS A 141 3.48 -9.11 6.53
CA LYS A 141 3.02 -10.02 7.57
C LYS A 141 1.64 -9.62 8.07
N GLY A 142 0.82 -10.59 8.39
CA GLY A 142 -0.52 -10.39 8.95
C GLY A 142 -1.55 -11.32 8.33
N ASN A 143 -2.81 -11.07 8.63
CA ASN A 143 -3.93 -11.71 7.94
C ASN A 143 -4.30 -10.89 6.69
N ARG A 144 -5.33 -11.31 5.96
CA ARG A 144 -5.81 -10.63 4.75
C ARG A 144 -6.15 -9.16 5.03
N ALA A 145 -6.80 -8.85 6.14
CA ALA A 145 -7.16 -7.47 6.47
C ALA A 145 -5.92 -6.58 6.70
N ASP A 146 -4.87 -7.11 7.33
CA ASP A 146 -3.60 -6.40 7.45
C ASP A 146 -2.95 -6.17 6.09
N ILE A 147 -2.91 -7.20 5.25
CA ILE A 147 -2.31 -7.11 3.93
C ILE A 147 -3.08 -6.13 3.05
N GLU A 148 -4.40 -6.22 3.00
CA GLU A 148 -5.27 -5.28 2.27
C GLU A 148 -5.07 -3.85 2.78
N SER A 149 -4.94 -3.66 4.10
CA SER A 149 -4.66 -2.35 4.71
C SER A 149 -3.32 -1.78 4.27
N VAL A 150 -2.29 -2.61 4.12
CA VAL A 150 -0.97 -2.18 3.62
C VAL A 150 -1.06 -1.89 2.12
N LEU A 151 -1.59 -2.82 1.32
CA LEU A 151 -1.73 -2.71 -0.14
C LEU A 151 -2.63 -1.54 -0.58
N ALA A 152 -3.55 -1.06 0.25
CA ALA A 152 -4.34 0.16 -0.03
C ALA A 152 -3.46 1.43 -0.20
N ASN A 153 -2.22 1.40 0.28
CA ASN A 153 -1.25 2.47 0.09
C ASN A 153 -0.44 2.32 -1.20
N LEU A 154 -0.51 1.18 -1.89
CA LEU A 154 0.18 0.97 -3.15
C LEU A 154 -0.60 1.62 -4.28
N LYS A 155 0.05 2.55 -4.96
CA LYS A 155 -0.49 3.24 -6.13
C LYS A 155 0.25 2.81 -7.39
N VAL A 156 -0.52 2.67 -8.47
CA VAL A 156 0.01 2.58 -9.82
C VAL A 156 -0.16 3.95 -10.46
N VAL A 157 0.92 4.47 -11.04
CA VAL A 157 0.96 5.78 -11.68
C VAL A 157 1.22 5.56 -13.16
N PRO A 158 0.21 5.69 -14.03
CA PRO A 158 0.43 5.75 -15.47
C PRO A 158 1.46 6.83 -15.81
N ASN A 159 2.29 6.58 -16.82
CA ASN A 159 3.16 7.60 -17.42
C ASN A 159 2.36 8.83 -17.87
N LYS A 160 3.09 9.94 -18.06
CA LYS A 160 2.52 11.25 -18.38
C LYS A 160 2.07 11.43 -19.83
N ASP A 161 2.61 10.62 -20.74
CA ASP A 161 2.45 10.79 -22.20
C ASP A 161 1.99 9.48 -22.88
N PHE A 162 0.91 8.88 -22.40
CA PHE A 162 0.19 7.72 -22.98
C PHE A 162 -0.41 7.97 -24.37
N ASN A 163 -0.27 9.18 -24.91
CA ASN A 163 -0.72 9.54 -26.25
C ASN A 163 0.20 9.04 -27.39
N SER A 164 1.27 8.30 -27.08
CA SER A 164 2.17 7.73 -28.09
C SER A 164 1.61 6.42 -28.69
N ASN A 165 1.95 6.14 -29.95
CA ASN A 165 1.56 4.90 -30.62
C ASN A 165 2.13 3.62 -29.95
N GLN A 166 3.06 3.75 -28.99
CA GLN A 166 3.63 2.61 -28.25
C GLN A 166 2.81 2.22 -27.03
N ASP A 167 1.87 3.08 -26.59
CA ASP A 167 1.13 2.91 -25.34
C ASP A 167 -0.31 2.42 -25.54
N ALA A 168 -0.67 2.07 -26.78
CA ALA A 168 -2.03 1.64 -27.17
C ALA A 168 -2.54 0.41 -26.40
N ASP A 169 -1.64 -0.40 -25.84
CA ASP A 169 -1.93 -1.62 -25.09
C ASP A 169 -2.23 -1.36 -23.59
N GLY A 170 -2.13 -0.12 -23.13
CA GLY A 170 -2.33 0.26 -21.73
C GLY A 170 -1.17 -0.14 -20.82
N ILE A 171 -1.47 -0.45 -19.56
CA ILE A 171 -0.51 -0.93 -18.55
C ILE A 171 -0.66 -2.43 -18.37
N SER A 172 0.39 -3.20 -18.62
CA SER A 172 0.44 -4.61 -18.25
C SER A 172 0.96 -4.75 -16.82
N ILE A 173 0.11 -5.18 -15.90
CA ILE A 173 0.48 -5.41 -14.51
C ILE A 173 0.57 -6.92 -14.28
N LYS A 174 1.77 -7.37 -13.94
CA LYS A 174 2.08 -8.74 -13.58
C LYS A 174 2.40 -8.81 -12.09
N VAL A 175 1.78 -9.75 -11.40
CA VAL A 175 1.97 -10.00 -9.97
C VAL A 175 2.38 -11.45 -9.80
N GLU A 176 3.52 -11.68 -9.17
CA GLU A 176 3.97 -13.01 -8.78
C GLU A 176 3.78 -13.18 -7.27
N THR A 177 3.00 -14.19 -6.87
CA THR A 177 2.71 -14.53 -5.47
C THR A 177 2.82 -16.03 -5.28
N ASN A 178 3.58 -16.48 -4.27
CA ASN A 178 3.72 -17.91 -3.94
C ASN A 178 4.11 -18.81 -5.14
N GLY A 179 4.85 -18.27 -6.10
CA GLY A 179 5.24 -18.97 -7.34
C GLY A 179 4.12 -19.09 -8.38
N LYS A 180 3.00 -18.37 -8.22
CA LYS A 180 1.95 -18.19 -9.22
C LYS A 180 1.98 -16.79 -9.79
N GLU A 181 1.52 -16.65 -11.02
CA GLU A 181 1.46 -15.39 -11.74
C GLU A 181 0.01 -14.99 -12.04
N SER A 182 -0.31 -13.74 -11.76
CA SER A 182 -1.56 -13.07 -12.13
C SER A 182 -1.23 -11.85 -12.99
N THR A 183 -1.83 -11.75 -14.17
CA THR A 183 -1.55 -10.66 -15.11
C THR A 183 -2.84 -10.03 -15.62
N ILE A 184 -2.88 -8.70 -15.67
CA ILE A 184 -3.98 -7.91 -16.25
C ILE A 184 -3.43 -6.80 -17.13
N LYS A 185 -4.11 -6.52 -18.24
CA LYS A 185 -3.92 -5.29 -19.02
C LYS A 185 -4.97 -4.26 -18.60
N VAL A 186 -4.52 -3.11 -18.13
CA VAL A 186 -5.38 -2.00 -17.73
C VAL A 186 -5.35 -0.94 -18.84
N PRO A 187 -6.47 -0.70 -19.54
CA PRO A 187 -6.53 0.39 -20.51
C PRO A 187 -6.33 1.73 -19.81
N VAL A 188 -5.71 2.67 -20.54
CA VAL A 188 -5.46 4.04 -20.06
C VAL A 188 -6.12 5.00 -21.03
N THR A 189 -6.96 5.89 -20.50
CA THR A 189 -7.53 6.99 -21.28
C THR A 189 -6.52 8.14 -21.32
N PRO A 190 -6.03 8.53 -22.51
CA PRO A 190 -5.16 9.69 -22.64
C PRO A 190 -5.91 10.97 -22.30
N VAL A 191 -5.22 11.88 -21.63
CA VAL A 191 -5.60 13.26 -21.36
C VAL A 191 -5.01 14.13 -22.47
N THR A 192 -5.90 14.79 -23.22
CA THR A 192 -5.46 15.71 -24.29
C THR A 192 -4.75 16.92 -23.68
N VAL A 193 -3.48 17.11 -24.01
CA VAL A 193 -2.76 18.34 -23.72
C VAL A 193 -3.12 19.37 -24.80
N SER A 194 -3.85 20.42 -24.45
CA SER A 194 -4.14 21.53 -25.36
C SER A 194 -2.90 22.41 -25.52
N LEU A 195 -2.37 22.50 -26.74
CA LEU A 195 -1.31 23.44 -27.09
C LEU A 195 -1.94 24.80 -27.46
N ASN A 196 -1.69 25.82 -26.66
CA ASN A 196 -2.05 27.20 -27.02
C ASN A 196 -0.86 27.84 -27.75
N VAL A 197 -1.05 28.17 -29.03
CA VAL A 197 -0.07 28.92 -29.82
C VAL A 197 -0.63 30.30 -30.09
N GLU A 198 0.06 31.33 -29.60
CA GLU A 198 -0.23 32.73 -29.93
C GLU A 198 0.73 33.15 -31.05
N ILE A 199 0.17 33.57 -32.19
CA ILE A 199 0.93 34.05 -33.34
C ILE A 199 0.69 35.55 -33.44
N THR A 200 1.75 36.33 -33.25
CA THR A 200 1.73 37.79 -33.46
C THR A 200 2.44 38.10 -34.77
N ALA A 201 1.72 38.73 -35.71
CA ALA A 201 2.34 39.27 -36.92
C ALA A 201 3.10 40.56 -36.57
N ASN A 202 4.32 40.69 -37.05
CA ASN A 202 5.05 41.96 -37.04
C ASN A 202 4.95 42.56 -38.45
N ASP A 203 4.45 43.79 -38.52
CA ASP A 203 4.37 44.61 -39.74
C ASP A 203 5.75 45.05 -40.25
#